data_AF-A0A961DLD7-F1
#
_entry.id   AF-A0A961DLD7-F1
#
_cell.length_a   1.000
_cell.length_b   1.000
_cell.length_c   1.000
_cell.angle_alpha   90.00
_cell.angle_beta   90.00
_cell.angle_gamma   90.00
#
_symmetry.space_group_name_H-M   'P 1'
#
loop_
_entity.id
_entity.type
_entity.pdbx_description
1 polymer ?
#
loop_
_entity_poly.entity_id
_entity_poly.type
_entity_poly.pdbx_seq_one_letter_code
_entity_poly.pdbx_strand_id
1 'polypeptide(L)'
;LMMGGHKPRTMTAAAQHADMWSAFATTSSLPEAFRDMTHQLDQICEKVGRDPASIERSVGVWVDVGDEATAESVGLGVPITGSSAEITDTLASFADVGVTRVEIAPWPPTLDAVHRLEPVIRDLT
;
A
#
# COMPACT_ATOMS: atom_id res chain seq x y z
N LEU A 1 -11.46 13.25 -3.49
CA LEU A 1 -10.19 13.90 -3.07
C LEU A 1 -9.34 12.89 -2.32
N MET A 2 -8.07 12.74 -2.72
CA MET A 2 -7.09 11.88 -2.03
C MET A 2 -6.03 12.77 -1.36
N MET A 3 -5.70 12.48 -0.10
CA MET A 3 -4.64 13.18 0.62
C MET A 3 -3.66 12.19 1.24
N GLY A 4 -2.38 12.35 0.90
CA GLY A 4 -1.31 11.49 1.36
C GLY A 4 -0.53 12.07 2.53
N GLY A 5 -0.09 11.21 3.45
CA GLY A 5 0.87 11.59 4.48
C GLY A 5 0.87 10.69 5.70
N HIS A 6 2.06 10.48 6.25
CA HIS A 6 2.32 9.53 7.34
C HIS A 6 2.18 10.15 8.73
N LYS A 7 2.21 11.48 8.85
CA LYS A 7 2.28 12.16 10.15
C LYS A 7 0.87 12.52 10.64
N PRO A 8 0.64 12.55 11.97
CA PRO A 8 -0.68 12.81 12.54
C PRO A 8 -1.35 14.05 11.95
N ARG A 9 -0.61 15.16 11.76
CA ARG A 9 -1.17 16.41 11.21
C ARG A 9 -1.75 16.24 9.81
N THR A 10 -1.06 15.51 8.92
CA THR A 10 -1.54 15.25 7.55
C THR A 10 -2.67 14.24 7.54
N MET A 11 -2.61 13.23 8.41
CA MET A 11 -3.69 12.25 8.56
C MET A 11 -4.97 12.89 9.12
N THR A 12 -4.87 13.84 10.05
CA THR A 12 -6.00 14.63 10.54
C THR A 12 -6.64 15.45 9.43
N ALA A 13 -5.84 16.11 8.58
CA ALA A 13 -6.37 16.81 7.42
C ALA A 13 -7.09 15.85 6.46
N ALA A 14 -6.51 14.67 6.20
CA ALA A 14 -7.13 13.61 5.40
C ALA A 14 -8.48 13.16 5.98
N ALA A 15 -8.52 12.87 7.27
CA ALA A 15 -9.73 12.48 7.97
C ALA A 15 -10.82 13.57 7.91
N GLN A 16 -10.47 14.86 7.92
CA GLN A 16 -11.43 15.95 7.88
C GLN A 16 -11.97 16.28 6.48
N HIS A 17 -11.19 16.03 5.42
CA HIS A 17 -11.53 16.60 4.10
C HIS A 17 -11.37 15.65 2.90
N ALA A 18 -10.70 14.50 3.02
CA ALA A 18 -10.50 13.58 1.90
C ALA A 18 -11.48 12.40 1.91
N ASP A 19 -11.80 11.91 0.72
CA ASP A 19 -12.52 10.65 0.55
C ASP A 19 -11.58 9.46 0.75
N MET A 20 -10.29 9.67 0.47
CA MET A 20 -9.24 8.66 0.58
C MET A 20 -7.98 9.22 1.25
N TRP A 21 -7.47 8.50 2.24
CA TRP A 21 -6.14 8.71 2.77
C TRP A 21 -5.13 7.82 2.05
N SER A 22 -3.90 8.31 1.87
CA SER A 22 -2.83 7.55 1.23
C SER A 22 -1.51 7.54 2.02
N ALA A 23 -0.84 6.39 1.99
CA ALA A 23 0.54 6.21 2.43
C ALA A 23 1.36 5.48 1.37
N PHE A 24 2.64 5.30 1.64
CA PHE A 24 3.56 4.54 0.78
C PHE A 24 4.59 3.83 1.64
N ALA A 25 5.09 2.69 1.17
CA ALA A 25 6.13 1.91 1.82
C ALA A 25 7.41 2.74 2.02
N THR A 26 7.96 2.72 3.23
CA THR A 26 9.26 3.34 3.55
C THR A 26 10.30 2.33 4.00
N THR A 27 9.87 1.31 4.76
CA THR A 27 10.74 0.24 5.27
C THR A 27 10.37 -1.14 4.71
N SER A 28 9.09 -1.37 4.43
CA SER A 28 8.58 -2.61 3.87
C SER A 28 7.29 -2.35 3.10
N SER A 29 7.13 -3.13 2.03
CA SER A 29 5.94 -3.21 1.18
C SER A 29 5.01 -4.35 1.60
N LEU A 30 5.28 -5.04 2.72
CA LEU A 30 4.40 -6.08 3.25
C LEU A 30 3.23 -5.46 4.04
N PRO A 31 2.04 -6.11 4.07
CA PRO A 31 0.84 -5.56 4.71
C PRO A 31 1.04 -5.09 6.15
N GLU A 32 1.77 -5.86 6.96
CA GLU A 32 1.96 -5.59 8.39
C GLU A 32 2.66 -4.24 8.64
N ALA A 33 3.47 -3.75 7.68
CA ALA A 33 4.13 -2.46 7.78
C ALA A 33 3.14 -1.27 7.84
N PHE A 34 1.88 -1.48 7.44
CA PHE A 34 0.84 -0.46 7.40
C PHE A 34 -0.16 -0.55 8.57
N ARG A 35 -0.18 -1.63 9.35
CA ARG A 35 -1.19 -1.89 10.39
C ARG A 35 -1.29 -0.75 11.41
N ASP A 36 -0.16 -0.33 11.97
CA ASP A 36 -0.14 0.75 12.96
C ASP A 36 -0.67 2.07 12.37
N MET A 37 -0.40 2.31 11.09
CA MET A 37 -0.79 3.53 10.41
C MET A 37 -2.29 3.55 10.08
N THR A 38 -2.87 2.41 9.69
CA THR A 38 -4.31 2.30 9.48
C THR A 38 -5.08 2.41 10.80
N HIS A 39 -4.60 1.77 11.88
CA HIS A 39 -5.16 1.95 13.23
C HIS A 39 -5.06 3.41 13.70
N GLN A 40 -3.94 4.09 13.42
CA GLN A 40 -3.80 5.50 13.76
C GLN A 40 -4.81 6.37 13.01
N LEU A 41 -5.10 6.06 11.74
CA LEU A 41 -6.14 6.77 10.98
C LEU A 41 -7.51 6.57 11.61
N ASP A 42 -7.84 5.36 12.07
CA ASP A 42 -9.12 5.07 12.73
C ASP A 42 -9.29 5.92 13.99
N GLN A 43 -8.27 5.95 14.85
CA GLN A 43 -8.26 6.78 16.05
C GLN A 43 -8.38 8.28 15.74
N ILE A 44 -7.82 8.73 14.62
CA ILE A 44 -7.95 10.13 14.17
C ILE A 44 -9.37 10.40 13.69
N CYS A 45 -9.97 9.49 12.91
CA CYS A 45 -11.34 9.61 12.43
C CYS A 45 -12.32 9.72 13.62
N GLU A 46 -12.20 8.82 14.61
CA GLU A 46 -13.00 8.86 15.83
C GLU A 46 -12.88 10.20 16.57
N LYS A 47 -11.65 10.71 16.74
CA LYS A 47 -11.38 11.99 17.42
C LYS A 47 -12.00 13.20 16.72
N VAL A 48 -12.14 13.16 15.39
CA VAL A 48 -12.75 14.25 14.61
C VAL A 48 -14.24 14.00 14.31
N GLY A 49 -14.82 12.92 14.83
CA GLY A 49 -16.23 12.57 14.64
C GLY A 49 -16.57 12.00 13.26
N ARG A 50 -15.58 11.43 12.56
CA ARG A 50 -15.78 10.72 11.29
C ARG A 50 -15.83 9.21 11.53
N ASP A 51 -16.76 8.53 10.83
CA ASP A 51 -16.77 7.07 10.77
C ASP A 51 -15.50 6.56 10.05
N PRO A 52 -14.64 5.75 10.70
CA PRO A 52 -13.47 5.17 10.05
C PRO A 52 -13.79 4.34 8.79
N ALA A 53 -14.97 3.76 8.68
CA ALA A 53 -15.37 3.01 7.50
C ALA A 53 -15.67 3.91 6.28
N SER A 54 -15.87 5.21 6.50
CA SER A 54 -16.20 6.19 5.45
C SER A 54 -14.99 6.77 4.72
N ILE A 55 -13.76 6.38 5.07
CA ILE A 55 -12.53 6.81 4.38
C ILE A 55 -11.86 5.62 3.72
N GLU A 56 -11.56 5.74 2.43
CA GLU A 56 -10.76 4.74 1.71
C GLU A 56 -9.28 4.87 2.10
N ARG A 57 -8.54 3.76 2.05
CA ARG A 57 -7.12 3.69 2.43
C ARG A 57 -6.32 3.15 1.25
N SER A 58 -5.48 3.99 0.66
CA SER A 58 -4.56 3.61 -0.41
C SER A 58 -3.12 3.51 0.09
N VAL A 59 -2.39 2.47 -0.31
CA VAL A 59 -0.96 2.34 0.01
C VAL A 59 -0.14 2.04 -1.23
N GLY A 60 0.92 2.83 -1.44
CA GLY A 60 1.94 2.57 -2.46
C GLY A 60 2.93 1.53 -1.99
N VAL A 61 3.18 0.50 -2.80
CA VAL A 61 4.07 -0.63 -2.48
C VAL A 61 5.01 -0.92 -3.63
N TRP A 62 6.19 -1.47 -3.32
CA TRP A 62 7.13 -1.97 -4.32
C TRP A 62 6.90 -3.47 -4.54
N VAL A 63 6.69 -3.85 -5.80
CA VAL A 63 6.67 -5.25 -6.21
C VAL A 63 7.91 -5.49 -7.07
N ASP A 64 8.83 -6.28 -6.55
CA ASP A 64 10.06 -6.63 -7.26
C ASP A 64 9.84 -7.93 -8.01
N VAL A 65 9.82 -7.81 -9.33
CA VAL A 65 9.71 -8.94 -10.26
C VAL A 65 11.07 -9.26 -10.87
N GLY A 66 12.16 -8.63 -10.44
CA GLY A 66 13.50 -8.95 -10.91
C GLY A 66 13.99 -10.29 -10.34
N ASP A 67 14.84 -10.98 -11.10
CA ASP A 67 15.30 -12.32 -10.73
C ASP A 67 16.22 -12.32 -9.48
N GLU A 68 16.81 -11.17 -9.15
CA GLU A 68 17.70 -10.98 -7.98
C GLU A 68 17.08 -10.13 -6.85
N ALA A 69 15.80 -9.75 -6.93
CA ALA A 69 15.09 -8.94 -5.93
C ALA A 69 15.92 -7.74 -5.38
N THR A 70 16.22 -6.78 -6.24
CA THR A 70 17.18 -5.69 -5.98
C THR A 70 16.59 -4.44 -5.31
N ALA A 71 15.27 -4.31 -5.18
CA ALA A 71 14.62 -3.10 -4.66
C ALA A 71 15.11 -2.73 -3.25
N GLU A 72 15.32 -3.73 -2.38
CA GLU A 72 15.83 -3.50 -1.03
C GLU A 72 17.25 -2.92 -1.05
N SER A 73 18.11 -3.43 -1.95
CA SER A 73 19.52 -3.01 -2.06
C SER A 73 19.69 -1.54 -2.48
N VAL A 74 18.68 -0.96 -3.14
CA VAL A 74 18.65 0.46 -3.52
C VAL A 74 17.85 1.33 -2.54
N GLY A 75 17.44 0.77 -1.40
CA GLY A 75 16.84 1.50 -0.30
C GLY A 75 15.33 1.74 -0.40
N LEU A 76 14.61 0.92 -1.16
CA LEU A 76 13.14 1.02 -1.30
C LEU A 76 12.36 0.29 -0.17
N GLY A 77 13.09 -0.25 0.81
CA GLY A 77 12.56 -1.15 1.82
C GLY A 77 12.36 -2.56 1.27
N VAL A 78 11.84 -3.46 2.12
CA VAL A 78 11.54 -4.84 1.74
C VAL A 78 10.43 -4.86 0.68
N PRO A 79 10.68 -5.30 -0.56
CA PRO A 79 9.64 -5.39 -1.58
C PRO A 79 8.72 -6.61 -1.36
N ILE A 80 7.58 -6.61 -2.05
CA ILE A 80 6.83 -7.85 -2.32
C ILE A 80 7.56 -8.59 -3.45
N THR A 81 7.87 -9.87 -3.28
CA THR A 81 8.56 -10.70 -4.27
C THR A 81 7.95 -12.10 -4.31
N GLY A 82 8.36 -12.91 -5.29
CA GLY A 82 7.97 -14.32 -5.39
C GLY A 82 7.32 -14.63 -6.74
N SER A 83 6.66 -15.78 -6.80
CA SER A 83 5.80 -16.17 -7.90
C SER A 83 4.58 -15.26 -8.01
N SER A 84 3.90 -15.26 -9.16
CA SER A 84 2.67 -14.49 -9.34
C SER A 84 1.59 -14.84 -8.31
N ALA A 85 1.51 -16.10 -7.88
CA ALA A 85 0.58 -16.53 -6.84
C ALA A 85 0.93 -15.93 -5.47
N GLU A 86 2.20 -15.99 -5.06
CA GLU A 86 2.65 -15.40 -3.78
C GLU A 86 2.46 -13.89 -3.74
N ILE A 87 2.71 -13.20 -4.85
CA ILE A 87 2.45 -11.76 -4.98
C ILE A 87 0.94 -11.49 -4.86
N THR A 88 0.11 -12.27 -5.55
CA THR A 88 -1.36 -12.13 -5.50
C THR A 88 -1.90 -12.33 -4.09
N ASP A 89 -1.47 -13.39 -3.40
CA ASP A 89 -1.84 -13.69 -2.01
C ASP A 89 -1.42 -12.55 -1.07
N THR A 90 -0.20 -12.03 -1.25
CA THR A 90 0.29 -10.89 -0.47
C THR A 90 -0.58 -9.65 -0.71
N LEU A 91 -0.89 -9.33 -1.97
CA LEU A 91 -1.73 -8.18 -2.33
C LEU A 91 -3.15 -8.32 -1.77
N ALA A 92 -3.73 -9.52 -1.79
CA ALA A 92 -5.06 -9.79 -1.23
C ALA A 92 -5.10 -9.58 0.30
N SER A 93 -4.02 -9.93 1.01
CA SER A 93 -3.95 -9.80 2.48
C SER A 93 -3.87 -8.36 3.00
N PHE A 94 -3.75 -7.35 2.12
CA PHE A 94 -3.84 -5.94 2.54
C PHE A 94 -5.21 -5.58 3.14
N ALA A 95 -6.27 -6.29 2.76
CA ALA A 95 -7.59 -6.11 3.38
C ALA A 95 -7.56 -6.39 4.90
N ASP A 96 -6.70 -7.32 5.36
CA ASP A 96 -6.57 -7.71 6.78
C ASP A 96 -5.91 -6.62 7.64
N VAL A 97 -5.32 -5.60 7.01
CA VAL A 97 -4.77 -4.40 7.66
C VAL A 97 -5.61 -3.15 7.36
N GLY A 98 -6.81 -3.31 6.81
CA GLY A 98 -7.78 -2.24 6.54
C GLY A 98 -7.50 -1.44 5.26
N VAL A 99 -6.48 -1.81 4.48
CA VAL A 99 -6.19 -1.15 3.21
C VAL A 99 -7.23 -1.54 2.16
N THR A 100 -7.81 -0.55 1.49
CA THR A 100 -8.87 -0.74 0.49
C THR A 100 -8.36 -0.62 -0.94
N ARG A 101 -7.15 -0.08 -1.13
CA ARG A 101 -6.51 0.09 -2.43
C ARG A 101 -5.00 -0.08 -2.30
N VAL A 102 -4.42 -0.89 -3.18
CA VAL A 102 -2.97 -1.05 -3.28
C VAL A 102 -2.49 -0.43 -4.58
N GLU A 103 -1.51 0.47 -4.51
CA GLU A 103 -0.85 1.09 -5.64
C GLU A 103 0.50 0.41 -5.87
N ILE A 104 0.61 -0.33 -6.96
CA ILE A 104 1.81 -1.13 -7.25
C ILE A 104 2.81 -0.30 -8.04
N ALA A 105 4.01 -0.15 -7.48
CA ALA A 105 5.18 0.35 -8.18
C ALA A 105 6.07 -0.84 -8.58
N PRO A 106 6.14 -1.21 -9.87
CA PRO A 106 6.98 -2.31 -10.33
C PRO A 106 8.46 -1.96 -10.17
N TRP A 107 9.24 -2.95 -9.74
CA TRP A 107 10.69 -2.90 -9.74
C TRP A 107 11.29 -4.08 -10.52
N PRO A 108 12.28 -3.84 -11.40
CA PRO A 108 12.78 -2.54 -11.88
C PRO A 108 11.71 -1.67 -12.56
N PRO A 109 11.87 -0.34 -12.67
CA PRO A 109 10.86 0.55 -13.23
C PRO A 109 10.86 0.52 -14.77
N THR A 110 10.58 -0.65 -15.33
CA THR A 110 10.61 -0.92 -16.78
C THR A 110 9.26 -1.41 -17.26
N LEU A 111 9.03 -1.29 -18.58
CA LEU A 111 7.82 -1.84 -19.20
C LEU A 111 7.78 -3.37 -19.11
N ASP A 112 8.94 -4.04 -19.17
CA ASP A 112 9.04 -5.48 -18.98
C ASP A 112 8.53 -5.91 -17.58
N ALA A 113 8.90 -5.18 -16.53
CA ALA A 113 8.40 -5.44 -15.18
C ALA A 113 6.87 -5.27 -15.09
N VAL A 114 6.30 -4.28 -15.79
CA VAL A 114 4.84 -4.13 -15.90
C VAL A 114 4.21 -5.34 -16.59
N HIS A 115 4.78 -5.83 -17.69
CA HIS A 115 4.28 -7.03 -18.38
C HIS A 115 4.37 -8.29 -17.50
N ARG A 116 5.43 -8.43 -16.70
CA ARG A 116 5.58 -9.54 -15.75
C ARG A 116 4.51 -9.55 -14.64
N LEU A 117 3.85 -8.42 -14.38
CA LEU A 117 2.73 -8.33 -13.44
C LEU A 117 1.37 -8.66 -14.06
N GLU A 118 1.28 -8.89 -15.38
CA GLU A 118 0.01 -9.23 -16.04
C GLU A 118 -0.71 -10.45 -15.41
N PRO A 119 -0.02 -11.55 -15.03
CA PRO A 119 -0.68 -12.68 -14.38
C PRO A 119 -1.26 -12.31 -13.01
N VAL A 120 -0.52 -11.51 -12.23
CA VAL A 120 -0.95 -11.02 -10.90
C VAL A 120 -2.23 -10.20 -11.01
N ILE A 121 -2.30 -9.27 -11.95
CA ILE A 121 -3.46 -8.38 -12.13
C ILE A 121 -4.70 -9.19 -12.54
N ARG A 122 -4.51 -10.22 -13.38
CA ARG A 122 -5.60 -11.08 -13.86
C ARG A 122 -6.23 -11.91 -12.75
N ASP A 123 -5.42 -12.37 -11.80
CA ASP A 123 -5.89 -13.23 -10.71
C ASP A 123 -6.54 -12.43 -9.56
N LEU A 124 -6.42 -11.10 -9.58
CA LEU A 124 -7.06 -10.17 -8.62
C LEU A 124 -8.45 -9.66 -9.03
N THR A 125 -8.87 -9.87 -10.29
CA THR A 125 -10.16 -9.42 -10.86
C THR A 125 -11.19 -10.53 -10.94
#